data_AF-A0A0W8G7W8-F1
#
_entry.id   AF-A0A0W8G7W8-F1
#
_cell.length_a   1.000
_cell.length_b   1.000
_cell.length_c   1.000
_cell.angle_alpha   90.00
_cell.angle_beta   90.00
_cell.angle_gamma   90.00
#
_symmetry.space_group_name_H-M   'P 1'
#
loop_
_entity.id
_entity.type
_entity.pdbx_description
1 polymer ?
#
loop_
_entity_poly.entity_id
_entity_poly.type
_entity_poly.pdbx_seq_one_letter_code
_entity_poly.pdbx_strand_id
1 'polypeptide(L)'
;MKRRIAAVFTVAALVLTSVSMSFALGEGNARKGKFLYRKNCRSCHGASASDLSPMSKTQAEWKATFEKTGDISCNSKWPADMTPEDVNDIFTYLHDFAKDSPTPAKCS
;
A
#
# COMPACT_ATOMS: atom_id res chain seq x y z
N MET A 1 -38.00 -13.72 -29.26
CA MET A 1 -36.55 -14.07 -29.28
C MET A 1 -35.65 -12.83 -29.30
N LYS A 2 -35.81 -11.88 -30.25
CA LYS A 2 -34.98 -10.66 -30.36
C LYS A 2 -34.89 -9.78 -29.08
N ARG A 3 -36.00 -9.62 -28.34
CA ARG A 3 -36.02 -8.89 -27.05
C ARG A 3 -35.28 -9.60 -25.90
N ARG A 4 -35.28 -10.94 -25.90
CA ARG A 4 -34.55 -11.74 -24.89
C ARG A 4 -33.05 -11.74 -25.19
N ILE A 5 -32.68 -11.81 -26.47
CA ILE A 5 -31.29 -11.66 -26.91
C ILE A 5 -30.77 -10.26 -26.58
N ALA A 6 -31.54 -9.21 -26.88
CA ALA A 6 -31.19 -7.83 -26.52
C ALA A 6 -30.99 -7.67 -25.00
N ALA A 7 -31.91 -8.19 -24.18
CA ALA A 7 -31.79 -8.13 -22.72
C ALA A 7 -30.56 -8.90 -22.18
N VAL A 8 -30.24 -10.06 -22.76
CA VAL A 8 -29.03 -10.83 -22.40
C VAL A 8 -27.75 -10.06 -22.77
N PHE A 9 -27.72 -9.39 -23.93
CA PHE A 9 -26.59 -8.54 -24.31
C PHE A 9 -26.45 -7.30 -23.41
N THR A 10 -27.56 -6.68 -22.98
CA THR A 10 -27.53 -5.53 -22.07
C THR A 10 -27.07 -5.92 -20.67
N VAL A 11 -27.54 -7.06 -20.15
CA VAL A 11 -27.11 -7.59 -18.84
C VAL A 11 -25.64 -8.02 -18.88
N ALA A 12 -25.20 -8.67 -19.96
CA ALA A 12 -23.79 -9.04 -20.13
C ALA A 12 -22.87 -7.81 -20.18
N ALA A 13 -23.27 -6.74 -20.88
CA ALA A 13 -22.51 -5.49 -20.93
C ALA A 13 -22.41 -4.79 -19.55
N LEU A 14 -23.48 -4.82 -18.74
CA LEU A 14 -23.50 -4.27 -17.39
C LEU A 14 -22.60 -5.04 -16.40
N VAL A 15 -22.51 -6.36 -16.54
CA VAL A 15 -21.62 -7.21 -15.70
C VAL A 15 -20.15 -7.04 -16.08
N LEU A 16 -19.85 -6.73 -17.34
CA LEU A 16 -18.47 -6.46 -17.81
C LEU A 16 -17.92 -5.13 -17.26
N THR A 17 -18.77 -4.15 -16.95
CA THR A 17 -18.35 -2.84 -16.42
C THR A 17 -18.12 -2.80 -14.90
N SER A 18 -18.51 -3.83 -14.15
CA SER A 18 -18.37 -3.83 -12.68
C SER A 18 -16.99 -4.28 -12.16
N VAL A 19 -16.04 -4.63 -13.05
CA VAL A 19 -14.73 -5.18 -12.65
C VAL A 19 -13.60 -4.13 -12.62
N SER A 20 -13.86 -2.88 -12.98
CA SER A 20 -12.81 -1.84 -13.05
C SER A 20 -12.50 -1.08 -11.74
N MET A 21 -13.11 -1.45 -10.61
CA MET A 21 -12.77 -0.90 -9.29
C MET A 21 -11.74 -1.78 -8.58
N SER A 22 -10.53 -1.85 -9.11
CA SER A 22 -9.40 -2.42 -8.39
C SER A 22 -8.17 -1.57 -8.70
N PHE A 23 -7.54 -1.05 -7.64
CA PHE A 23 -6.31 -0.25 -7.64
C PHE A 23 -6.42 1.25 -7.92
N ALA A 24 -7.45 1.91 -7.40
CA ALA A 24 -7.29 3.30 -6.96
C ALA A 24 -7.05 3.32 -5.45
N LEU A 25 -5.92 2.73 -5.00
CA LEU A 25 -5.30 3.23 -3.78
C LEU A 25 -4.93 4.67 -4.13
N GLY A 26 -5.68 5.64 -3.60
CA GLY A 26 -5.34 7.05 -3.77
C GLY A 26 -3.87 7.26 -3.40
N GLU A 27 -3.23 8.19 -4.09
CA GLU A 27 -1.86 8.60 -3.80
C GLU A 27 -1.72 8.81 -2.28
N GLY A 28 -0.97 7.92 -1.62
CA GLY A 28 -0.87 7.94 -0.17
C GLY A 28 -0.16 9.20 0.32
N ASN A 29 -0.41 9.59 1.55
CA ASN A 29 0.21 10.79 2.11
C ASN A 29 1.57 10.42 2.74
N ALA A 30 2.65 10.57 1.97
CA ALA A 30 4.01 10.28 2.44
C ALA A 30 4.40 11.02 3.73
N ARG A 31 3.88 12.24 3.94
CA ARG A 31 4.16 13.02 5.17
C ARG A 31 3.50 12.38 6.39
N LYS A 32 2.24 11.96 6.26
CA LYS A 32 1.52 11.19 7.29
C LYS A 32 2.14 9.82 7.49
N GLY A 33 2.51 9.14 6.40
CA GLY A 33 3.22 7.88 6.38
C GLY A 33 4.51 7.88 7.20
N LYS A 34 5.34 8.93 7.06
CA LYS A 34 6.55 9.11 7.86
C LYS A 34 6.26 9.12 9.36
N PHE A 35 5.20 9.81 9.78
CA PHE A 35 4.81 9.87 11.19
C PHE A 35 4.32 8.50 11.68
N LEU A 36 3.43 7.86 10.93
CA LEU A 36 2.88 6.54 11.25
C LEU A 36 3.95 5.46 11.30
N TYR A 37 4.89 5.48 10.36
CA TYR A 37 6.06 4.60 10.35
C TYR A 37 6.87 4.72 11.64
N ARG A 38 7.17 5.96 12.09
CA ARG A 38 7.90 6.18 13.35
C ARG A 38 7.09 5.74 14.56
N LYS A 39 5.78 5.95 14.57
CA LYS A 39 4.89 5.60 15.69
C LYS A 39 4.73 4.09 15.83
N ASN A 40 4.52 3.39 14.71
CA ASN A 40 4.05 2.00 14.73
C ASN A 40 5.18 1.00 14.51
N CYS A 41 6.14 1.28 13.63
CA CYS A 41 7.19 0.32 13.27
C CYS A 41 8.33 0.27 14.31
N ARG A 42 8.66 1.41 14.94
CA ARG A 42 9.70 1.49 15.98
C ARG A 42 9.38 0.70 17.26
N SER A 43 8.11 0.38 17.49
CA SER A 43 7.67 -0.46 18.63
C SER A 43 8.27 -1.86 18.59
N CYS A 44 8.46 -2.42 17.39
CA CYS A 44 9.00 -3.77 17.18
C CYS A 44 10.45 -3.74 16.69
N HIS A 45 10.85 -2.69 15.97
CA HIS A 45 12.17 -2.58 15.31
C HIS A 45 13.16 -1.67 16.06
N GLY A 46 12.84 -1.28 17.28
CA GLY A 46 13.68 -0.41 18.11
C GLY A 46 13.63 1.07 17.70
N ALA A 47 14.30 1.92 18.49
CA ALA A 47 14.21 3.37 18.37
C ALA A 47 14.64 3.92 17.01
N SER A 48 15.56 3.24 16.31
CA SER A 48 16.00 3.61 14.96
C SER A 48 15.11 3.03 13.85
N ALA A 49 14.48 1.87 14.06
CA ALA A 49 13.90 1.04 12.98
C ALA A 49 14.84 0.96 11.76
N SER A 50 16.16 0.87 12.02
CA SER A 50 17.20 1.04 11.01
C SER A 50 17.20 -0.08 9.96
N ASP A 51 16.65 -1.23 10.31
CA ASP A 51 16.40 -2.35 9.39
C ASP A 51 15.24 -2.06 8.41
N LEU A 52 14.34 -1.14 8.75
CA LEU A 52 13.17 -0.75 7.95
C LEU A 52 13.21 0.70 7.45
N SER A 53 14.39 1.33 7.35
CA SER A 53 14.53 2.65 6.72
C SER A 53 14.05 2.61 5.26
N PRO A 54 13.49 3.69 4.69
CA PRO A 54 13.22 3.76 3.25
C PRO A 54 14.41 3.31 2.39
N MET A 55 15.65 3.63 2.82
CA MET A 55 16.88 3.25 2.11
C MET A 55 17.22 1.76 2.17
N SER A 56 16.55 0.96 3.01
CA SER A 56 16.81 -0.47 3.16
C SER A 56 16.45 -1.28 1.91
N LYS A 57 15.57 -0.75 1.05
CA LYS A 57 15.03 -1.43 -0.13
C LYS A 57 14.84 -0.46 -1.30
N THR A 58 14.75 -1.00 -2.50
CA THR A 58 14.31 -0.32 -3.72
C THR A 58 12.79 -0.13 -3.75
N GLN A 59 12.30 0.74 -4.63
CA GLN A 59 10.87 0.94 -4.87
C GLN A 59 10.15 -0.38 -5.19
N ALA A 60 10.76 -1.21 -6.06
CA ALA A 60 10.21 -2.50 -6.46
C ALA A 60 10.15 -3.49 -5.27
N GLU A 61 11.18 -3.54 -4.44
CA GLU A 61 11.21 -4.40 -3.25
C GLU A 61 10.21 -3.95 -2.18
N TRP A 62 10.01 -2.64 -2.00
CA TRP A 62 8.97 -2.12 -1.13
C TRP A 62 7.59 -2.49 -1.62
N LYS A 63 7.33 -2.33 -2.93
CA LYS A 63 6.07 -2.75 -3.54
C LYS A 63 5.80 -4.24 -3.31
N ALA A 64 6.78 -5.10 -3.59
CA ALA A 64 6.65 -6.54 -3.36
C ALA A 64 6.39 -6.91 -1.88
N THR A 65 6.98 -6.14 -0.95
CA THR A 65 6.76 -6.32 0.50
C THR A 65 5.32 -5.98 0.88
N PHE A 66 4.78 -4.86 0.39
CA PHE A 66 3.43 -4.39 0.73
C PHE A 66 2.32 -5.01 -0.14
N GLU A 67 2.64 -5.72 -1.21
CA GLU A 67 1.71 -6.65 -1.88
C GLU A 67 1.43 -7.89 -1.02
N LYS A 68 2.34 -8.22 -0.10
CA LYS A 68 2.26 -9.37 0.81
C LYS A 68 2.31 -8.94 2.27
N THR A 69 1.49 -7.97 2.65
CA THR A 69 1.42 -7.50 4.05
C THR A 69 1.09 -8.61 5.05
N GLY A 70 0.44 -9.70 4.60
CA GLY A 70 0.22 -10.93 5.38
C GLY A 70 1.49 -11.60 5.90
N ASP A 71 2.60 -11.47 5.17
CA ASP A 71 3.87 -12.12 5.50
C ASP A 71 4.73 -11.26 6.45
N ILE A 72 4.30 -10.03 6.74
CA ILE A 72 5.01 -9.13 7.65
C ILE A 72 4.71 -9.58 9.09
N SER A 73 5.73 -9.95 9.85
CA SER A 73 5.57 -10.56 11.18
C SER A 73 4.80 -9.70 12.18
N CYS A 74 4.79 -8.37 12.01
CA CYS A 74 4.04 -7.45 12.88
C CYS A 74 2.64 -7.08 12.37
N ASN A 75 2.20 -7.61 11.22
CA ASN A 75 0.92 -7.23 10.61
C ASN A 75 -0.30 -7.51 11.51
N SER A 76 -0.18 -8.50 12.41
CA SER A 76 -1.28 -8.93 13.28
C SER A 76 -1.71 -7.83 14.26
N LYS A 77 -0.83 -6.86 14.53
CA LYS A 77 -1.14 -5.70 15.38
C LYS A 77 -1.79 -4.55 14.59
N TRP A 78 -1.64 -4.54 13.27
CA TRP A 78 -2.07 -3.42 12.45
C TRP A 78 -3.57 -3.13 12.55
N PRO A 79 -4.50 -4.12 12.56
CA PRO A 79 -5.92 -3.82 12.67
C PRO A 79 -6.34 -3.06 13.94
N ALA A 80 -5.54 -3.16 15.02
CA ALA A 80 -5.77 -2.41 16.25
C ALA A 80 -5.13 -1.01 16.23
N ASP A 81 -4.01 -0.86 15.50
CA ASP A 81 -3.15 0.33 15.59
C ASP A 81 -3.20 1.25 14.36
N MET A 82 -3.72 0.76 13.23
CA MET A 82 -3.72 1.48 11.95
C MET A 82 -4.81 1.01 10.99
N THR A 83 -5.32 1.94 10.19
CA THR A 83 -6.28 1.66 9.11
C THR A 83 -5.58 1.19 7.83
N PRO A 84 -6.29 0.61 6.84
CA PRO A 84 -5.71 0.32 5.53
C PRO A 84 -5.13 1.56 4.83
N GLU A 85 -5.72 2.73 5.05
CA GLU A 85 -5.19 4.01 4.55
C GLU A 85 -3.88 4.39 5.23
N ASP A 86 -3.76 4.17 6.54
CA ASP A 86 -2.51 4.39 7.26
C ASP A 86 -1.38 3.46 6.77
N VAL A 87 -1.71 2.21 6.44
CA VAL A 87 -0.77 1.27 5.81
C VAL A 87 -0.34 1.78 4.43
N ASN A 88 -1.28 2.29 3.63
CA ASN A 88 -0.98 2.90 2.33
C ASN A 88 -0.08 4.13 2.49
N ASP A 89 -0.37 5.02 3.44
CA ASP A 89 0.47 6.19 3.73
C ASP A 89 1.90 5.79 4.11
N ILE A 90 2.06 4.77 4.97
CA ILE A 90 3.36 4.22 5.35
C ILE A 90 4.09 3.67 4.12
N PHE A 91 3.40 2.90 3.27
CA PHE A 91 3.97 2.37 2.03
C PHE A 91 4.46 3.50 1.13
N THR A 92 3.65 4.54 0.90
CA THR A 92 4.03 5.68 0.06
C THR A 92 5.28 6.37 0.60
N TYR A 93 5.41 6.55 1.92
CA TYR A 93 6.65 7.08 2.50
C TYR A 93 7.86 6.18 2.24
N LEU A 94 7.74 4.87 2.43
CA LEU A 94 8.86 3.94 2.24
C LEU A 94 9.27 3.83 0.76
N HIS A 95 8.29 3.87 -0.14
CA HIS A 95 8.46 3.79 -1.59
C HIS A 95 9.03 5.09 -2.19
N ASP A 96 8.46 6.25 -1.86
CA ASP A 96 8.86 7.52 -2.52
C ASP A 96 10.24 7.99 -2.07
N PHE A 97 10.68 7.54 -0.89
CA PHE A 97 12.01 7.82 -0.35
C PHE A 97 12.93 6.60 -0.37
N ALA A 98 12.61 5.59 -1.18
CA ALA A 98 13.38 4.36 -1.34
C ALA A 98 14.82 4.62 -1.82
N LYS A 99 15.67 3.59 -1.73
CA LYS A 99 17.09 3.66 -2.09
C LYS A 99 17.36 4.19 -3.51
N ASP A 100 16.53 3.79 -4.46
CA ASP A 100 16.63 4.10 -5.89
C ASP A 100 15.66 5.19 -6.35
N SER A 101 14.95 5.85 -5.41
CA SER A 101 14.06 6.95 -5.77
C SER A 101 14.86 8.19 -6.19
N PRO A 102 14.26 9.14 -6.93
CA PRO A 102 14.90 10.42 -7.25
C PRO A 102 15.21 11.26 -6.00
N THR A 103 14.52 10.99 -4.89
CA THR A 103 14.66 11.67 -3.61
C THR A 103 14.79 10.67 -2.47
N PRO A 104 15.88 9.87 -2.39
CA PRO A 104 16.05 8.90 -1.32
C PRO A 104 16.09 9.60 0.03
N ALA A 105 15.61 8.92 1.08
CA ALA A 105 15.78 9.42 2.44
C ALA A 105 17.28 9.64 2.72
N LYS A 106 17.65 10.81 3.24
CA LYS A 106 19.05 11.15 3.51
C LYS A 106 19.52 10.79 4.93
N CYS A 107 18.59 10.62 5.86
CA CYS A 107 18.83 10.20 7.25
C CYS A 107 17.60 9.47 7.82
N SER A 108 17.81 8.37 8.55
CA SER A 108 16.80 7.51 9.19
C SER A 108 16.73 7.69 10.70
#